data_AF-A0A952QTL1-F1
#
_entry.id   AF-A0A952QTL1-F1
#
_cell.length_a   1.000
_cell.length_b   1.000
_cell.length_c   1.000
_cell.angle_alpha   90.00
_cell.angle_beta   90.00
_cell.angle_gamma   90.00
#
_symmetry.space_group_name_H-M   'P 1'
#
loop_
_entity.id
_entity.type
_entity.pdbx_description
1 polymer ?
#
loop_
_entity_poly.entity_id
_entity_poly.type
_entity_poly.pdbx_seq_one_letter_code
_entity_poly.pdbx_strand_id
1 'polypeptide(L)'
;MDRAGDPIVKPRRRPHFVHVLSSLIFLCLIESVSLLPADARSFVLSRFDVELQVLSGGELLVTETVSPRFEGAWNGIERLIPVEYRTPQGFNYTLF
;
A
#
# COMPACT_ATOMS: atom_id res chain seq x y z
N MET A 1 -65.21 -43.77 28.29
CA MET A 1 -63.84 -44.31 28.38
C MET A 1 -63.03 -43.55 27.36
N ASP A 2 -62.32 -42.55 27.86
CA ASP A 2 -61.93 -41.34 27.13
C ASP A 2 -60.82 -41.57 26.12
N ARG A 3 -61.04 -41.06 24.90
CA ARG A 3 -59.98 -40.81 23.91
C ARG A 3 -59.69 -39.31 23.91
N ALA A 4 -58.57 -38.89 24.49
CA ALA A 4 -57.85 -37.64 24.18
C ALA A 4 -56.63 -37.56 25.10
N GLY A 5 -55.40 -37.28 24.67
CA GLY A 5 -54.86 -36.99 23.35
C GLY A 5 -53.34 -37.01 23.46
N ASP A 6 -52.65 -37.38 22.38
CA ASP A 6 -51.20 -37.33 22.31
C ASP A 6 -50.70 -35.88 22.40
N PRO A 7 -49.65 -35.59 23.17
CA PRO A 7 -49.04 -34.27 23.14
C PRO A 7 -48.34 -34.10 21.80
N ILE A 8 -48.84 -33.19 20.97
CA ILE A 8 -48.17 -32.75 19.74
C ILE A 8 -46.85 -32.09 20.14
N VAL A 9 -45.75 -32.84 20.05
CA VAL A 9 -44.39 -32.31 20.21
C VAL A 9 -44.10 -31.41 19.01
N LYS A 10 -44.27 -30.10 19.21
CA LYS A 10 -43.94 -29.10 18.19
C LYS A 10 -42.41 -29.13 17.97
N PRO A 11 -41.90 -29.38 16.75
CA PRO A 11 -40.47 -29.38 16.53
C PRO A 11 -39.93 -27.99 16.83
N ARG A 12 -38.99 -27.91 17.77
CA ARG A 12 -38.24 -26.70 18.11
C ARG A 12 -37.45 -26.29 16.86
N ARG A 13 -38.03 -25.37 16.07
CA ARG A 13 -37.39 -24.78 14.88
C ARG A 13 -35.98 -24.33 15.29
N ARG A 14 -34.97 -25.01 14.74
CA ARG A 14 -33.57 -24.62 14.89
C ARG A 14 -33.38 -23.20 14.34
N PRO A 15 -32.42 -22.43 14.86
CA PRO A 15 -32.35 -20.99 14.66
C PRO A 15 -31.78 -20.67 13.27
N HIS A 16 -32.56 -20.91 12.21
CA HIS A 16 -32.27 -20.42 10.86
C HIS A 16 -32.03 -18.91 10.86
N PHE A 17 -32.71 -18.19 11.77
CA PHE A 17 -32.50 -16.77 11.99
C PHE A 17 -31.06 -16.41 12.39
N VAL A 18 -30.39 -17.23 13.22
CA VAL A 18 -29.02 -16.98 13.66
C VAL A 18 -28.03 -17.23 12.52
N HIS A 19 -28.26 -18.25 11.70
CA HIS A 19 -27.42 -18.52 10.52
C HIS A 19 -27.62 -17.47 9.42
N VAL A 20 -28.86 -17.00 9.20
CA VAL A 20 -29.16 -15.92 8.26
C VAL A 20 -28.54 -14.60 8.73
N LEU A 21 -28.68 -14.26 10.01
CA LEU A 21 -28.06 -13.06 10.58
C LEU A 21 -26.53 -13.13 10.50
N SER A 22 -25.94 -14.28 10.81
CA SER A 22 -24.49 -14.50 10.69
C SER A 22 -24.02 -14.39 9.23
N SER A 23 -24.77 -14.93 8.28
CA SER A 23 -24.45 -14.84 6.85
C SER A 23 -24.57 -13.41 6.34
N LEU A 24 -25.55 -12.64 6.83
CA LEU A 24 -25.72 -11.22 6.49
C LEU A 24 -24.57 -10.37 7.06
N ILE A 25 -24.15 -10.63 8.31
CA ILE A 25 -22.99 -9.96 8.91
C ILE A 25 -21.72 -10.29 8.12
N PHE A 26 -21.52 -11.55 7.75
CA PHE A 26 -20.36 -11.99 6.99
C PHE A 26 -20.32 -11.35 5.59
N LEU A 27 -21.47 -11.29 4.90
CA LEU A 27 -21.60 -10.62 3.61
C LEU A 27 -21.31 -9.11 3.73
N CYS A 28 -21.86 -8.46 4.75
CA CYS A 28 -21.62 -7.04 5.06
C CYS A 28 -20.13 -6.78 5.35
N LEU A 29 -19.46 -7.69 6.07
CA LEU A 29 -18.03 -7.59 6.36
C LEU A 29 -17.19 -7.70 5.08
N ILE A 30 -17.51 -8.64 4.18
CA ILE A 30 -16.81 -8.80 2.89
C ILE A 30 -16.98 -7.55 2.02
N GLU A 31 -18.20 -7.01 1.91
CA GLU A 31 -18.44 -5.81 1.11
C GLU A 31 -17.68 -4.59 1.67
N SER A 32 -17.58 -4.49 3.01
CA SER A 32 -16.89 -3.38 3.68
C SER A 32 -15.37 -3.34 3.49
N VAL A 33 -14.72 -4.46 3.10
CA VAL A 33 -13.28 -4.49 2.77
C VAL A 33 -12.97 -3.60 1.56
N SER A 34 -13.91 -3.46 0.63
CA SER A 34 -13.76 -2.65 -0.60
C SER A 34 -13.78 -1.14 -0.34
N LEU A 35 -14.19 -0.72 0.87
CA LEU A 35 -14.27 0.69 1.28
C LEU A 35 -12.98 1.18 1.95
N LEU A 36 -12.02 0.29 2.21
CA LEU A 36 -10.71 0.72 2.67
C LEU A 36 -10.06 1.54 1.56
N PRO A 37 -9.56 2.76 1.86
CA PRO A 37 -8.80 3.50 0.87
C PRO A 37 -7.62 2.61 0.48
N ALA A 38 -7.59 2.17 -0.79
CA ALA A 38 -6.38 1.63 -1.36
C ALA A 38 -5.28 2.66 -1.11
N ASP A 39 -4.12 2.24 -0.61
CA ASP A 39 -2.98 3.13 -0.35
C ASP A 39 -2.53 3.76 -1.68
N ALA A 40 -3.20 4.86 -2.01
CA ALA A 40 -3.11 5.54 -3.28
C ALA A 40 -1.87 6.43 -3.21
N ARG A 41 -0.72 5.80 -3.43
CA ARG A 41 0.53 6.52 -3.61
C ARG A 41 0.58 7.08 -5.02
N SER A 42 0.73 8.39 -5.15
CA SER A 42 1.03 9.02 -6.43
C SER A 42 2.07 10.11 -6.23
N PHE A 43 2.76 10.48 -7.30
CA PHE A 43 3.61 11.65 -7.28
C PHE A 43 3.59 12.30 -8.64
N VAL A 44 3.87 13.59 -8.65
CA VAL A 44 4.04 14.39 -9.87
C VAL A 44 5.34 15.16 -9.78
N LEU A 45 6.02 15.35 -10.90
CA LEU A 45 7.12 16.30 -10.98
C LEU A 45 6.53 17.70 -11.03
N SER A 46 6.48 18.35 -9.87
CA SER A 46 6.00 19.72 -9.76
C SER A 46 6.90 20.73 -10.47
N ARG A 47 8.18 20.37 -10.64
CA ARG A 47 9.15 21.13 -11.42
C ARG A 47 10.21 20.20 -12.00
N PHE A 48 10.60 20.45 -13.24
CA PHE A 48 11.69 19.80 -13.94
C PHE A 48 12.44 20.85 -14.75
N ASP A 49 13.61 21.25 -14.29
CA ASP A 49 14.49 22.19 -15.00
C ASP A 49 15.72 21.46 -15.54
N VAL A 50 16.18 21.90 -16.71
CA VAL A 50 17.41 21.40 -17.32
C VAL A 50 18.27 22.58 -17.71
N GLU A 51 19.51 22.58 -17.27
CA GLU A 51 20.55 23.51 -17.69
C GLU A 51 21.54 22.76 -18.57
N LEU A 52 21.78 23.31 -19.76
CA LEU A 52 22.64 22.73 -20.78
C LEU A 52 23.78 23.69 -21.07
N GLN A 53 25.02 23.24 -20.90
CA GLN A 53 26.20 24.01 -21.24
C GLN A 53 27.03 23.26 -22.27
N VAL A 54 27.17 23.85 -23.46
CA VAL A 54 28.07 23.35 -24.49
C VAL A 54 29.47 23.83 -24.16
N LEU A 55 30.39 22.90 -23.97
CA LEU A 55 31.80 23.17 -23.71
C LEU A 55 32.56 23.38 -25.03
N SER A 56 33.69 24.06 -24.97
CA SER A 56 34.51 24.38 -26.16
C SER A 56 35.01 23.13 -26.90
N GLY A 57 35.08 21.98 -26.23
CA GLY A 57 35.42 20.68 -26.83
C GLY A 57 34.25 19.98 -27.54
N GLY A 58 33.04 20.56 -27.53
CA GLY A 58 31.83 19.94 -28.10
C GLY A 58 31.09 18.98 -27.16
N GLU A 59 31.59 18.82 -25.93
CA GLU A 59 30.89 18.12 -24.85
C GLU A 59 29.70 18.95 -24.34
N LEU A 60 28.68 18.26 -23.81
CA LEU A 60 27.50 18.89 -23.23
C LEU A 60 27.44 18.55 -21.74
N LEU A 61 27.56 19.57 -20.89
CA LEU A 61 27.26 19.43 -19.47
C LEU A 61 25.75 19.59 -19.29
N VAL A 62 25.13 18.62 -18.63
CA VAL A 62 23.70 18.57 -18.38
C VAL A 62 23.48 18.57 -16.87
N THR A 63 22.77 19.58 -16.38
CA THR A 63 22.35 19.66 -14.97
C THR A 63 20.83 19.61 -14.92
N GLU A 64 20.29 18.57 -14.29
CA GLU A 64 18.84 18.40 -14.13
C GLU A 64 18.42 18.68 -12.68
N THR A 65 17.37 19.47 -12.51
CA THR A 65 16.74 19.74 -11.21
C THR A 65 15.33 19.19 -11.20
N VAL A 66 15.08 18.18 -10.37
CA VAL A 66 13.81 17.45 -10.30
C VAL A 66 13.13 17.69 -8.95
N SER A 67 11.90 18.21 -8.95
CA SER A 67 11.12 18.49 -7.73
C SER A 67 9.82 17.69 -7.69
N PRO A 68 9.82 16.47 -7.12
CA PRO A 68 8.59 15.69 -6.97
C PRO A 68 7.72 16.24 -5.85
N ARG A 69 6.40 16.15 -6.04
CA ARG A 69 5.38 16.29 -5.01
C ARG A 69 4.70 14.95 -4.82
N PHE A 70 4.71 14.46 -3.60
CA PHE A 70 4.19 13.15 -3.21
C PHE A 70 2.81 13.28 -2.59
N GLU A 71 1.91 12.38 -2.98
CA GLU A 71 0.57 12.18 -2.40
C GLU A 71 0.52 10.76 -1.82
N GLY A 72 0.05 10.63 -0.58
CA GLY A 72 0.07 9.36 0.17
C GLY A 72 1.38 9.12 0.93
N ALA A 73 1.58 7.90 1.43
CA ALA A 73 2.74 7.55 2.24
C ALA A 73 3.96 7.24 1.36
N TRP A 74 4.94 8.13 1.36
CA TRP A 74 6.23 7.96 0.68
C TRP A 74 7.39 8.13 1.65
N ASN A 75 8.45 7.35 1.43
CA ASN A 75 9.71 7.49 2.17
C ASN A 75 10.71 8.45 1.48
N GLY A 76 10.23 9.25 0.53
CA GLY A 76 11.05 10.14 -0.29
C GLY A 76 11.61 9.48 -1.55
N ILE A 77 12.72 10.01 -2.06
CA ILE A 77 13.43 9.51 -3.25
C ILE A 77 14.56 8.57 -2.78
N GLU A 78 14.58 7.35 -3.30
CA GLU A 78 15.68 6.43 -3.07
C GLU A 78 16.96 6.97 -3.72
N ARG A 79 18.06 6.96 -2.97
CA ARG A 79 19.38 7.40 -3.46
C ARG A 79 20.44 6.40 -3.04
N LEU A 80 21.27 6.01 -4.00
CA LEU A 80 22.55 5.38 -3.72
C LEU A 80 23.56 6.49 -3.43
N ILE A 81 23.93 6.64 -2.16
CA ILE A 81 24.98 7.57 -1.77
C ILE A 81 26.30 6.78 -1.73
N PRO A 82 27.26 7.06 -2.63
CA PRO A 82 28.54 6.40 -2.57
C PRO A 82 29.26 6.81 -1.28
N VAL A 83 29.68 5.81 -0.50
CA VAL A 83 30.52 6.03 0.68
C VAL A 83 31.96 5.76 0.26
N GLU A 84 32.76 6.82 0.17
CA GLU A 84 34.21 6.71 0.01
C GLU A 84 34.88 6.68 1.38
N TYR A 85 35.50 5.56 1.72
CA TYR A 85 36.32 5.48 2.91
C TYR A 85 37.75 5.92 2.60
N ARG A 86 38.18 7.03 3.22
CA ARG A 86 39.55 7.53 3.07
C ARG A 86 40.37 7.16 4.31
N THR A 87 41.36 6.28 4.13
CA THR A 87 42.42 6.06 5.13
C THR A 87 43.74 6.62 4.59
N PRO A 88 44.70 7.03 5.46
CA PRO A 88 46.01 7.49 5.03
C PRO A 88 46.78 6.49 4.15
N GLN A 89 46.44 5.20 4.21
CA GLN A 89 47.04 4.11 3.45
C GLN A 89 46.25 3.74 2.18
N GLY A 90 45.11 4.37 1.90
CA GLY A 90 44.34 4.15 0.66
C GLY A 90 43.52 2.86 0.62
N PHE A 91 43.09 2.32 1.76
CA PHE A 91 42.25 1.13 1.78
C PHE A 91 40.81 1.47 1.34
N ASN A 92 40.36 0.89 0.21
CA ASN A 92 38.97 0.91 -0.23
C ASN A 92 38.25 -0.33 0.33
N TYR A 93 37.23 -0.12 1.16
CA TYR A 93 36.38 -1.19 1.67
C TYR A 93 34.92 -0.95 1.26
N THR A 94 34.24 -2.01 0.85
CA THR A 94 32.82 -2.00 0.48
C THR A 94 32.04 -2.74 1.56
N LEU A 95 30.92 -2.18 2.01
CA LEU A 95 29.99 -2.88 2.90
C LEU A 95 29.07 -3.75 2.04
N PHE A 96 28.99 -5.04 2.33
CA PHE A 96 28.08 -6.00 1.69
C PHE A 96 26.85 -6.23 2.55
#